data_AF-A0A2E7MXS3-F1
#
_entry.id   AF-A0A2E7MXS3-F1
#
_cell.length_a   1.000
_cell.length_b   1.000
_cell.length_c   1.000
_cell.angle_alpha   90.00
_cell.angle_beta   90.00
_cell.angle_gamma   90.00
#
_symmetry.space_group_name_H-M   'P 1'
#
loop_
_entity.id
_entity.type
_entity.pdbx_description
1 polymer ?
#
loop_
_entity_poly.entity_id
_entity_poly.type
_entity_poly.pdbx_seq_one_letter_code
_entity_poly.pdbx_strand_id
1 'polypeptide(L)' 'MQITRTNPFTNTVNTRELDITPEQVAAYEAGALLQNAFPNLSADDREFYKTGIDNWDEMFGGEE' A
#
# COMPACT_ATOMS: atom_id res chain seq x y z
N MET A 1 -0.62 -9.63 7.30
CA MET A 1 0.24 -8.75 8.12
C MET A 1 -0.44 -7.41 8.28
N GLN A 2 -0.52 -6.84 9.49
CA GLN A 2 -1.09 -5.50 9.71
C GLN A 2 -0.06 -4.43 9.35
N ILE A 3 -0.39 -3.59 8.36
CA ILE A 3 0.46 -2.50 7.89
C ILE A 3 -0.22 -1.19 8.26
N THR A 4 0.50 -0.35 9.00
CA THR A 4 0.07 1.00 9.37
C THR A 4 0.87 2.03 8.57
N ARG A 5 0.16 2.95 7.92
CA ARG A 5 0.74 4.03 7.14
C ARG A 5 0.00 5.34 7.42
N THR A 6 0.71 6.44 7.29
CA THR A 6 0.12 7.78 7.40
C THR A 6 -0.14 8.32 6.00
N ASN A 7 -1.40 8.61 5.70
CA ASN A 7 -1.78 9.25 4.46
C ASN A 7 -1.05 10.62 4.34
N PRO A 8 -0.27 10.85 3.27
CA PRO A 8 0.55 12.04 3.12
C PRO A 8 -0.27 13.33 2.88
N PHE A 9 -1.53 13.21 2.46
CA PHE A 9 -2.39 14.34 2.14
C PHE A 9 -3.28 14.77 3.31
N THR A 10 -3.79 13.81 4.08
CA THR A 10 -4.73 14.08 5.20
C THR A 10 -4.09 13.95 6.58
N ASN A 11 -2.89 13.36 6.66
CA ASN A 11 -2.22 12.92 7.89
C ASN A 11 -3.02 11.90 8.72
N THR A 12 -4.05 11.30 8.14
CA THR A 12 -4.79 10.19 8.76
C THR A 12 -3.88 8.97 8.83
N VAL A 13 -3.87 8.29 9.98
CA VAL A 13 -3.19 7.01 10.16
C VAL A 13 -4.16 5.90 9.82
N ASN A 14 -3.85 5.14 8.78
CA ASN A 14 -4.65 4.02 8.32
C ASN A 14 -3.91 2.71 8.60
N THR A 15 -4.67 1.68 8.94
CA THR A 15 -4.15 0.32 9.16
C THR A 15 -4.95 -0.66 8.31
N ARG A 16 -4.26 -1.48 7.52
CA ARG A 16 -4.88 -2.52 6.69
C ARG A 16 -4.17 -3.85 6.91
N GLU A 17 -4.93 -4.93 6.85
CA GLU A 17 -4.37 -6.28 6.79
C GLU A 17 -4.05 -6.65 5.35
N LEU A 18 -2.78 -6.89 5.07
CA LEU A 18 -2.31 -7.30 3.74
C LEU A 18 -1.79 -8.74 3.80
N ASP A 19 -2.15 -9.55 2.81
CA ASP A 19 -1.62 -10.90 2.64
C ASP A 19 -0.17 -10.81 2.11
N ILE A 20 0.80 -10.55 2.98
CA ILE A 20 2.22 -10.43 2.62
C ILE A 20 3.11 -11.07 3.69
N THR A 21 4.30 -11.51 3.28
CA THR A 21 5.30 -12.13 4.15
C THR A 21 6.41 -11.15 4.54
N PRO A 22 7.15 -11.40 5.63
CA PRO A 22 8.33 -10.61 5.99
C PRO A 22 9.41 -10.59 4.91
N GLU A 23 9.56 -11.67 4.15
CA GLU A 23 10.53 -11.78 3.06
C GLU A 23 10.18 -10.84 1.89
N GLN A 24 8.89 -10.69 1.59
CA GLN A 24 8.42 -9.73 0.59
C GLN A 24 8.69 -8.28 1.01
N VAL A 25 8.48 -7.97 2.30
CA VAL A 25 8.81 -6.66 2.87
C VAL A 25 10.31 -6.41 2.76
N ALA A 26 11.14 -7.37 3.16
CA ALA A 26 12.60 -7.27 3.07
C ALA A 26 13.07 -7.09 1.61
N ALA A 27 12.45 -7.77 0.64
CA ALA A 27 12.76 -7.59 -0.77
C ALA A 27 12.47 -6.16 -1.25
N TYR A 28 11.34 -5.58 -0.83
CA TYR A 28 11.01 -4.18 -1.12
C TYR A 28 12.01 -3.22 -0.47
N GLU A 29 12.37 -3.44 0.80
CA GLU A 29 13.36 -2.65 1.52
C GLU A 29 14.77 -2.77 0.91
N ALA A 30 15.08 -3.91 0.28
CA ALA A 30 16.30 -4.12 -0.50
C ALA A 30 16.28 -3.46 -1.89
N GLY A 31 15.19 -2.78 -2.26
CA GLY A 31 15.07 -2.02 -3.51
C GLY A 31 14.36 -2.74 -4.65
N ALA A 32 13.69 -3.87 -4.40
CA ALA A 32 12.83 -4.48 -5.40
C ALA A 32 11.67 -3.54 -5.79
N LEU A 33 11.23 -3.61 -7.04
CA LEU A 33 10.03 -2.90 -7.48
C LEU A 33 8.81 -3.39 -6.68
N LEU A 34 7.87 -2.50 -6.40
CA LEU A 34 6.70 -2.79 -5.57
C LEU A 34 5.89 -3.99 -6.10
N GLN A 35 5.69 -4.09 -7.41
CA GLN A 35 5.01 -5.22 -8.06
C GLN A 35 5.81 -6.53 -8.01
N ASN A 36 7.14 -6.46 -7.86
CA ASN A 36 7.99 -7.64 -7.74
C ASN A 36 8.06 -8.12 -6.30
N ALA A 37 8.04 -7.20 -5.33
CA ALA A 37 8.01 -7.52 -3.91
C ALA A 37 6.63 -8.07 -3.49
N PHE A 38 5.55 -7.49 -4.00
CA PHE A 38 4.18 -7.84 -3.63
C PHE A 38 3.34 -8.31 -4.84
N PRO A 39 3.75 -9.38 -5.54
CA PRO A 39 3.10 -9.82 -6.77
C PRO A 39 1.66 -10.32 -6.55
N ASN A 40 1.36 -10.79 -5.33
CA ASN A 40 0.05 -11.31 -4.94
C ASN A 40 -0.94 -10.21 -4.51
N LEU A 41 -0.47 -9.01 -4.17
CA LEU A 41 -1.35 -7.89 -3.84
C LEU A 41 -2.02 -7.30 -5.07
N SER A 42 -3.24 -6.80 -4.88
CA SER A 42 -3.97 -6.01 -5.89
C SER A 42 -3.26 -4.67 -6.14
N ALA A 43 -3.66 -3.95 -7.20
CA ALA A 43 -3.12 -2.62 -7.46
C ALA A 43 -3.42 -1.64 -6.31
N ASP A 44 -4.63 -1.70 -5.78
CA ASP A 44 -5.10 -0.90 -4.64
C ASP A 44 -4.28 -1.21 -3.36
N ASP A 45 -4.09 -2.49 -3.03
CA ASP A 45 -3.34 -2.88 -1.84
C ASP A 45 -1.86 -2.48 -1.91
N ARG A 46 -1.25 -2.57 -3.10
CA ARG A 46 0.13 -2.08 -3.30
C ARG A 46 0.21 -0.57 -3.12
N GLU A 47 -0.79 0.14 -3.61
CA GLU A 47 -0.86 1.58 -3.49
C GLU A 47 -1.04 1.98 -2.02
N PHE A 48 -1.97 1.37 -1.29
CA PHE A 48 -2.09 1.51 0.17
C PHE A 48 -0.75 1.22 0.88
N TYR A 49 -0.07 0.12 0.54
CA TYR A 49 1.22 -0.22 1.17
C TYR A 49 2.27 0.89 1.00
N LYS A 50 2.27 1.54 -0.17
CA LYS A 50 3.23 2.58 -0.55
C LYS A 50 2.88 3.94 0.04
N THR A 51 1.61 4.31 0.06
CA THR A 51 1.14 5.68 0.34
C THR A 51 0.42 5.80 1.68
N GLY A 52 -0.26 4.75 2.14
CA GLY A 52 -1.20 4.79 3.25
C GLY A 52 -2.56 5.40 2.93
N ILE A 53 -2.89 5.56 1.65
CA ILE A 53 -4.19 6.04 1.20
C ILE A 53 -5.11 4.82 1.09
N ASP A 54 -6.20 4.84 1.84
CA ASP A 54 -7.17 3.72 1.91
C ASP A 54 -8.36 3.94 0.97
N ASN A 55 -8.58 5.19 0.58
CA ASN A 55 -9.74 5.68 -0.16
C ASN A 55 -9.30 6.40 -1.44
N TRP A 56 -8.46 5.74 -2.25
CA TRP A 56 -7.84 6.35 -3.42
C TRP A 56 -8.87 6.84 -4.44
N ASP A 57 -9.88 6.04 -4.77
CA ASP A 57 -10.94 6.42 -5.71
C ASP A 57 -11.72 7.64 -5.22
N GLU A 58 -12.02 7.76 -3.92
CA GLU A 58 -12.64 8.98 -3.39
C GLU A 58 -11.74 10.21 -3.50
N MET A 59 -10.42 10.03 -3.41
CA MET A 59 -9.46 11.14 -3.44
C MET A 59 -9.09 11.58 -4.86
N PHE A 60 -9.06 10.65 -5.83
CA PHE A 60 -8.49 10.88 -7.16
C PHE A 60 -9.34 10.37 -8.33
N GLY A 61 -10.36 9.55 -8.09
CA GLY A 61 -11.24 8.95 -9.10
C GLY A 61 -12.35 9.90 -9.54
N GLY A 62 -12.00 11.12 -10.00
CA GLY A 62 -12.97 12.14 -10.43
C GLY A 62 -14.09 11.60 -11.32
N GLU A 63 -15.25 12.28 -11.33
CA GLU A 63 -16.44 11.88 -12.09
C GLU A 63 -16.10 11.54 -13.55
N GLU A 64 -16.27 10.26 -13.92
CA GLU A 64 -16.19 9.78 -15.31
C GLU A 64 -17.29 10.38 -16.21
#